data_AF-A0A7S3ZAK3-F1
#
_entry.id   AF-A0A7S3ZAK3-F1
#
_cell.length_a   1.000
_cell.length_b   1.000
_cell.length_c   1.000
_cell.angle_alpha   90.00
_cell.angle_beta   90.00
_cell.angle_gamma   90.00
#
_symmetry.space_group_name_H-M   'P 1'
#
loop_
_entity.id
_entity.type
_entity.pdbx_description
1 polymer ?
#
loop_
_entity_poly.entity_id
_entity_poly.type
_entity_poly.pdbx_seq_one_letter_code
_entity_poly.pdbx_strand_id
1 'polypeptide(L)'
;IRQILDKKAGLFRQNMMGKRVNFAARSVISPDPYILSNQIGVPERFAKELTFMEPVNQHNCEELSEMIKNGPFKHPGANFLVFETGQRKNLARLGEKERKALAATLSSDNLKAETLQTSDQSWGVKVVGRHLRDGDVVLMN
;
A
#
# COMPACT_ATOMS: atom_id res chain seq x y z
N ILE A 1 5.11 -38.14 11.24
CA ILE A 1 5.38 -37.46 9.96
C ILE A 1 4.18 -37.54 9.00
N ARG A 2 3.72 -38.73 8.58
CA ARG A 2 2.54 -38.89 7.69
C ARG A 2 1.29 -38.13 8.14
N GLN A 3 1.03 -38.13 9.45
CA GLN A 3 -0.12 -37.43 10.05
C GLN A 3 -0.06 -35.89 9.92
N ILE A 4 1.14 -35.32 9.75
CA ILE A 4 1.36 -33.87 9.55
C ILE A 4 1.08 -33.47 8.09
N LEU A 5 1.27 -34.41 7.15
CA LEU A 5 1.12 -34.17 5.72
C LEU A 5 -0.31 -34.44 5.23
N ASP A 6 -0.88 -35.58 5.59
CA ASP A 6 -2.08 -36.14 4.92
C ASP A 6 -3.43 -35.72 5.56
N LYS A 7 -3.41 -35.02 6.69
CA LYS A 7 -4.66 -34.57 7.35
C LYS A 7 -5.33 -33.44 6.56
N LYS A 8 -6.64 -33.23 6.81
CA LYS A 8 -7.37 -32.04 6.33
C LYS A 8 -6.71 -30.73 6.81
N ALA A 9 -6.23 -30.72 8.05
CA ALA A 9 -5.40 -29.68 8.65
C ALA A 9 -3.89 -29.96 8.49
N GLY A 10 -3.51 -30.78 7.50
CA GLY A 10 -2.13 -31.11 7.18
C GLY A 10 -1.47 -30.04 6.32
N LEU A 11 -0.15 -30.11 6.19
CA LEU A 11 0.69 -29.10 5.52
C LEU A 11 0.21 -28.78 4.09
N PHE A 12 -0.11 -29.80 3.30
CA PHE A 12 -0.49 -29.61 1.90
C PHE A 12 -1.77 -28.80 1.74
N ARG A 13 -2.82 -29.15 2.48
CA ARG A 13 -4.14 -28.50 2.32
C ARG A 13 -4.21 -27.16 3.03
N GLN A 14 -3.66 -27.07 4.23
CA GLN A 14 -3.84 -25.89 5.08
C GLN A 14 -2.81 -24.78 4.82
N ASN A 15 -1.59 -25.12 4.38
CA ASN A 15 -0.50 -24.16 4.27
C ASN A 15 0.11 -24.05 2.85
N MET A 16 -0.04 -25.06 1.98
CA MET A 16 0.40 -24.95 0.58
C MET A 16 -0.74 -24.55 -0.36
N MET A 17 -1.85 -25.31 -0.35
CA MET A 17 -3.03 -25.04 -1.20
C MET A 17 -3.84 -23.82 -0.72
N GLY A 18 -4.10 -23.74 0.59
CA GLY A 18 -4.66 -22.55 1.24
C GLY A 18 -3.58 -21.79 1.97
N LYS A 19 -3.61 -20.45 1.90
CA LYS A 19 -2.75 -19.58 2.71
C LYS A 19 -3.56 -18.41 3.25
N ARG A 20 -3.18 -17.94 4.44
CA ARG A 20 -3.63 -16.62 4.91
C ARG A 20 -2.85 -15.56 4.17
N VAL A 21 -3.55 -14.57 3.64
CA VAL A 21 -2.98 -13.50 2.82
C VAL A 21 -2.94 -12.19 3.60
N ASN A 22 -1.99 -11.33 3.23
CA ASN A 22 -1.94 -9.94 3.69
C ASN A 22 -2.84 -9.07 2.80
N PHE A 23 -3.14 -7.85 3.24
CA PHE A 23 -3.95 -6.87 2.49
C PHE A 23 -5.35 -7.38 2.09
N ALA A 24 -6.01 -8.05 3.03
CA ALA A 24 -7.40 -8.49 2.88
C ALA A 24 -8.26 -7.95 4.03
N ALA A 25 -9.55 -7.73 3.74
CA ALA A 25 -10.55 -7.31 4.72
C ALA A 25 -11.83 -8.15 4.57
N ARG A 26 -12.67 -8.15 5.60
CA ARG A 26 -13.97 -8.83 5.61
C ARG A 26 -14.99 -7.95 6.34
N SER A 27 -16.18 -7.80 5.78
CA SER A 27 -17.31 -7.08 6.38
C SER A 27 -18.63 -7.74 6.01
N VAL A 28 -19.69 -7.37 6.73
CA VAL A 28 -21.08 -7.59 6.31
C VAL A 28 -21.38 -6.66 5.13
N ILE A 29 -22.14 -7.16 4.15
CA ILE A 29 -22.58 -6.40 2.98
C ILE A 29 -23.92 -5.71 3.24
N SER A 30 -24.08 -4.53 2.65
CA SER A 30 -25.33 -3.76 2.65
C SER A 30 -25.69 -3.40 1.21
N PRO A 31 -26.97 -3.45 0.82
CA PRO A 31 -27.39 -3.02 -0.51
C PRO A 31 -27.28 -1.49 -0.64
N ASP A 32 -26.75 -1.01 -1.76
CA ASP A 32 -26.66 0.42 -2.08
C ASP A 32 -27.04 0.66 -3.55
N PRO A 33 -28.11 1.44 -3.84
CA PRO A 33 -28.53 1.73 -5.21
C PRO A 33 -27.75 2.86 -5.89
N TYR A 34 -26.90 3.60 -5.16
CA TYR A 34 -26.18 4.77 -5.70
C TYR A 34 -24.80 4.44 -6.29
N ILE A 35 -24.31 3.22 -6.10
CA ILE A 35 -23.04 2.75 -6.67
C ILE A 35 -23.26 2.03 -8.00
N LEU A 36 -22.26 2.07 -8.89
CA LEU A 36 -22.33 1.33 -10.15
C LEU A 36 -22.26 -0.19 -9.92
N SER A 37 -22.80 -0.97 -10.85
CA SER A 37 -22.83 -2.44 -10.76
C SER A 37 -21.45 -3.10 -10.74
N ASN A 38 -20.41 -2.38 -11.19
CA ASN A 38 -19.02 -2.82 -11.19
C ASN A 38 -18.19 -2.20 -10.04
N GLN A 39 -18.84 -1.51 -9.10
CA GLN A 39 -18.20 -0.85 -7.98
C GLN A 39 -18.60 -1.51 -6.65
N ILE A 40 -17.81 -1.21 -5.63
CA ILE A 40 -18.12 -1.58 -4.25
C ILE A 40 -17.82 -0.41 -3.32
N GLY A 41 -18.73 -0.15 -2.39
CA GLY A 41 -18.49 0.78 -1.28
C GLY A 41 -17.50 0.20 -0.28
N VAL A 42 -16.31 0.80 -0.20
CA VAL A 42 -15.30 0.45 0.82
C VAL A 42 -15.41 1.42 1.99
N PRO A 43 -15.60 0.94 3.23
CA PRO A 43 -15.59 1.80 4.41
C PRO A 43 -14.26 2.55 4.56
N GLU A 44 -14.30 3.81 5.02
CA GLU A 44 -13.11 4.66 5.18
C GLU A 44 -12.05 4.01 6.09
N ARG A 45 -12.49 3.24 7.10
CA ARG A 45 -11.58 2.49 7.98
C ARG A 45 -10.73 1.47 7.21
N PHE A 46 -11.31 0.78 6.22
CA PHE A 46 -10.58 -0.16 5.39
C PHE A 46 -9.69 0.56 4.39
N ALA A 47 -10.16 1.67 3.82
CA ALA A 47 -9.39 2.47 2.87
C ALA A 47 -8.09 3.01 3.49
N LYS A 48 -8.11 3.39 4.78
CA LYS A 48 -6.92 3.86 5.51
C LYS A 48 -5.93 2.76 5.87
N GLU A 49 -6.40 1.55 6.14
CA GLU A 49 -5.54 0.42 6.57
C GLU A 49 -4.93 -0.32 5.38
N LEU A 50 -5.75 -0.58 4.35
CA LEU A 50 -5.30 -1.22 3.12
C LEU A 50 -4.45 -0.24 2.32
N THR A 51 -3.28 -0.70 1.91
CA THR A 51 -2.31 0.14 1.21
C THR A 51 -1.84 -0.52 -0.07
N PHE A 52 -1.69 0.31 -1.09
CA PHE A 52 -1.10 -0.06 -2.36
C PHE A 52 0.30 0.55 -2.46
N MET A 53 1.25 -0.27 -2.92
CA MET A 53 2.63 0.13 -3.14
C MET A 53 2.74 0.82 -4.49
N GLU A 54 2.75 2.15 -4.51
CA GLU A 54 2.90 2.91 -5.75
C GLU A 54 4.33 3.44 -5.89
N PRO A 55 5.06 3.07 -6.96
CA PRO A 55 6.37 3.65 -7.24
C PRO A 55 6.23 5.11 -7.66
N VAL A 56 7.16 5.93 -7.16
CA VAL A 56 7.16 7.37 -7.43
C VAL A 56 7.77 7.64 -8.81
N ASN A 57 7.00 8.30 -9.65
CA ASN A 57 7.32 8.75 -11.00
C ASN A 57 7.13 10.26 -11.11
N GLN A 58 7.63 10.87 -12.19
CA GLN A 58 7.48 12.31 -12.43
C GLN A 58 6.02 12.75 -12.58
N HIS A 59 5.12 11.85 -12.96
CA HIS A 59 3.70 12.16 -13.17
C HIS A 59 2.85 12.07 -11.90
N ASN A 60 3.22 11.18 -10.97
CA ASN A 60 2.43 10.93 -9.75
C ASN A 60 3.09 11.52 -8.49
N CYS A 61 4.27 12.13 -8.60
CA CYS A 61 5.02 12.63 -7.45
C CYS A 61 4.26 13.72 -6.68
N GLU A 62 3.50 14.57 -7.37
CA GLU A 62 2.70 15.63 -6.75
C GLU A 62 1.57 15.04 -5.89
N GLU A 63 0.79 14.11 -6.46
CA GLU A 63 -0.30 13.42 -5.75
C GLU A 63 0.22 12.65 -4.53
N LEU A 64 1.31 11.89 -4.71
CA LEU A 64 1.91 11.10 -3.63
C LEU A 64 2.52 11.98 -2.54
N SER A 65 3.08 13.14 -2.90
CA SER A 65 3.58 14.14 -1.95
C SER A 65 2.44 14.66 -1.06
N GLU A 66 1.28 14.95 -1.63
CA GLU A 66 0.10 15.38 -0.87
C GLU A 66 -0.43 14.28 0.06
N MET A 67 -0.48 13.03 -0.40
CA MET A 67 -0.90 11.89 0.42
C MET A 67 0.02 11.68 1.63
N ILE A 68 1.32 11.92 1.48
CA ILE A 68 2.28 11.86 2.60
C ILE A 68 2.09 13.02 3.58
N LYS A 69 1.80 14.24 3.07
CA LYS A 69 1.46 15.39 3.92
C LYS A 69 0.20 15.10 4.75
N ASN A 70 -0.83 14.51 4.14
CA ASN A 70 -2.05 14.09 4.84
C ASN A 70 -1.77 13.02 5.91
N GLY A 71 -0.87 12.08 5.62
CA GLY A 71 -0.45 11.01 6.52
C GLY A 71 -1.49 9.88 6.66
N PRO A 72 -1.41 9.06 7.71
CA PRO A 72 -2.20 7.83 7.79
C PRO A 72 -3.63 8.03 8.30
N PHE A 73 -3.91 9.13 9.02
CA PHE A 73 -5.20 9.31 9.70
C PHE A 73 -6.25 10.03 8.84
N LYS A 74 -5.83 10.74 7.79
CA LYS A 74 -6.70 11.47 6.87
C LYS A 74 -6.67 10.79 5.50
N HIS A 75 -7.85 10.39 5.02
CA HIS A 75 -8.02 9.81 3.69
C HIS A 75 -8.35 10.93 2.67
N PRO A 76 -7.78 10.93 1.46
CA PRO A 76 -6.71 10.06 0.95
C PRO A 76 -5.33 10.41 1.53
N GLY A 77 -4.58 9.39 1.93
CA GLY A 77 -3.30 9.51 2.62
C GLY A 77 -2.35 8.35 2.35
N ALA A 78 -1.32 8.23 3.19
CA ALA A 78 -0.32 7.17 3.09
C ALA A 78 0.13 6.69 4.48
N ASN A 79 0.47 5.41 4.58
CA ASN A 79 0.90 4.81 5.86
C ASN A 79 2.42 4.70 6.00
N PHE A 80 3.13 4.46 4.91
CA PHE A 80 4.57 4.30 4.95
C PHE A 80 5.23 4.68 3.63
N LEU A 81 6.49 5.05 3.72
CA LEU A 81 7.39 5.31 2.59
C LEU A 81 8.51 4.27 2.62
N VAL A 82 8.84 3.71 1.47
CA VAL A 82 10.01 2.85 1.27
C VAL A 82 11.00 3.65 0.43
N PHE A 83 12.21 3.86 0.95
CA PHE A 83 13.29 4.51 0.21
C PHE A 83 13.92 3.55 -0.79
N GLU A 84 14.74 4.03 -1.73
CA GLU A 84 15.47 3.15 -2.67
C GLU A 84 16.30 2.11 -1.91
N THR A 85 16.92 2.50 -0.79
CA THR A 85 17.71 1.61 0.08
C THR A 85 16.92 0.46 0.72
N GLY A 86 15.59 0.39 0.49
CA GLY A 86 14.70 -0.61 1.06
C GLY A 86 14.27 -0.30 2.49
N GLN A 87 14.75 0.80 3.08
CA GLN A 87 14.31 1.22 4.41
C GLN A 87 12.86 1.68 4.39
N ARG A 88 12.03 1.09 5.26
CA ARG A 88 10.62 1.44 5.42
C ARG A 88 10.42 2.40 6.59
N LYS A 89 9.89 3.58 6.30
CA LYS A 89 9.56 4.61 7.28
C LYS A 89 8.05 4.72 7.46
N ASN A 90 7.58 4.51 8.67
CA ASN A 90 6.15 4.57 9.01
C ASN A 90 5.72 6.02 9.31
N LEU A 91 4.70 6.51 8.61
CA LEU A 91 4.19 7.88 8.70
C LEU A 91 3.36 8.14 9.96
N ALA A 92 2.86 7.11 10.63
CA ALA A 92 2.08 7.25 11.87
C ALA A 92 2.90 7.73 13.06
N ARG A 93 4.22 7.53 13.03
CA ARG A 93 5.14 7.93 14.10
C ARG A 93 5.78 9.31 13.86
N LEU A 94 5.50 9.93 12.71
CA LEU A 94 6.17 11.16 12.26
C LEU A 94 5.30 12.39 12.52
N GLY A 95 5.94 13.48 12.95
CA GLY A 95 5.30 14.77 13.10
C GLY A 95 4.88 15.39 11.74
N GLU A 96 3.97 16.35 11.75
CA GLU A 96 3.52 17.02 10.52
C GLU A 96 4.67 17.72 9.77
N LYS A 97 5.61 18.32 10.50
CA LYS A 97 6.80 18.97 9.91
C LYS A 97 7.70 17.97 9.18
N GLU A 98 7.94 16.81 9.80
CA GLU A 98 8.78 15.75 9.22
C GLU A 98 8.11 15.12 8.00
N ARG A 99 6.77 14.94 8.03
CA ARG A 99 6.00 14.49 6.87
C ARG A 99 6.11 15.46 5.70
N LYS A 100 6.01 16.77 5.95
CA LYS A 100 6.21 17.80 4.92
C LYS A 100 7.62 17.77 4.32
N ALA A 101 8.65 17.56 5.16
CA ALA A 101 10.02 17.42 4.69
C ALA A 101 10.21 16.18 3.79
N LEU A 102 9.67 15.03 4.19
CA LEU A 102 9.70 13.81 3.38
C LEU A 102 8.96 13.97 2.04
N ALA A 103 7.81 14.64 2.08
CA ALA A 103 7.01 14.91 0.88
C ALA A 103 7.75 15.81 -0.12
N ALA A 104 8.57 16.75 0.36
CA ALA A 104 9.41 17.60 -0.49
C ALA A 104 10.58 16.83 -1.14
N THR A 105 11.03 15.74 -0.51
CA THR A 105 12.09 14.88 -1.08
C THR A 105 11.61 14.10 -2.31
N LEU A 106 10.30 13.97 -2.51
CA LEU A 106 9.69 13.26 -3.63
C LEU A 106 9.49 14.11 -4.89
N SER A 107 9.72 15.43 -4.82
CA SER A 107 9.52 16.33 -5.95
C SER A 107 10.38 15.94 -7.17
N SER A 108 9.85 16.21 -8.36
CA SER A 108 10.41 15.86 -9.69
C SER A 108 11.90 16.17 -9.87
N ASP A 109 12.38 17.24 -9.24
CA ASP A 109 13.77 17.69 -9.36
C ASP A 109 14.77 16.70 -8.73
N ASN A 110 14.35 15.97 -7.68
CA ASN A 110 15.20 14.98 -7.03
C ASN A 110 15.22 13.63 -7.75
N LEU A 111 14.22 13.33 -8.59
CA LEU A 111 14.09 12.03 -9.29
C LEU A 111 15.06 11.89 -10.48
N LYS A 112 15.56 13.00 -11.04
CA LYS A 112 16.49 12.99 -12.19
C LYS A 112 17.95 12.72 -11.82
N ALA A 113 18.30 12.82 -10.54
CA ALA A 113 19.68 12.70 -10.07
C ALA A 113 20.14 11.25 -9.82
N GLU A 114 19.21 10.29 -9.75
CA GLU A 114 19.48 8.90 -9.30
C GLU A 114 19.67 7.89 -10.47
N THR A 115 19.64 8.31 -11.74
CA THR A 115 19.76 7.40 -12.91
C THR A 115 21.17 6.82 -13.12
N LEU A 116 22.17 7.21 -12.33
CA LEU A 116 23.57 6.82 -12.52
C LEU A 116 24.21 6.35 -11.21
N GLN A 117 23.81 5.19 -10.69
CA GLN A 117 24.69 4.29 -9.90
C GLN A 117 24.00 2.96 -9.46
N THR A 118 24.40 1.90 -10.16
CA THR A 118 24.88 0.59 -9.63
C THR A 118 24.01 -0.34 -8.76
N SER A 119 23.86 -1.56 -9.32
CA SER A 119 24.04 -2.90 -8.75
C SER A 119 23.39 -3.31 -7.41
N ASP A 120 22.63 -4.40 -7.52
CA ASP A 120 22.23 -5.37 -6.49
C ASP A 120 21.34 -4.88 -5.33
N GLN A 121 20.07 -5.29 -5.39
CA GLN A 121 19.08 -5.37 -4.30
C GLN A 121 18.50 -4.06 -3.73
N SER A 122 18.32 -3.05 -4.57
CA SER A 122 17.50 -1.86 -4.27
C SER A 122 16.25 -1.83 -5.15
N TRP A 123 15.14 -1.28 -4.64
CA TRP A 123 13.93 -1.04 -5.44
C TRP A 123 14.14 0.01 -6.54
N GLY A 124 15.31 0.68 -6.57
CA GLY A 124 15.71 1.65 -7.59
C GLY A 124 14.89 2.94 -7.59
N VAL A 125 13.74 2.94 -6.92
CA VAL A 125 12.75 4.02 -6.89
C VAL A 125 12.10 4.03 -5.51
N LYS A 126 11.78 5.23 -5.01
CA LYS A 126 10.98 5.41 -3.78
C LYS A 126 9.58 4.86 -4.01
N VAL A 127 9.03 4.14 -3.04
CA VAL A 127 7.68 3.56 -3.11
C VAL A 127 6.84 4.07 -1.96
N VAL A 128 5.64 4.56 -2.27
CA VAL A 128 4.69 5.08 -1.28
C VAL A 128 3.59 4.04 -1.06
N GLY A 129 3.41 3.63 0.19
CA GLY A 129 2.25 2.83 0.61
C GLY A 129 1.04 3.73 0.81
N ARG A 130 0.41 4.14 -0.30
CA ARG A 130 -0.79 4.99 -0.29
C ARG A 130 -2.02 4.20 0.12
N HIS A 131 -3.03 4.89 0.65
CA HIS A 131 -4.36 4.33 0.93
C HIS A 131 -5.04 3.84 -0.36
N LEU A 132 -6.03 2.97 -0.18
CA LEU A 132 -6.93 2.58 -1.27
C LEU A 132 -7.71 3.80 -1.74
N ARG A 133 -7.75 4.07 -3.04
CA ARG A 133 -8.45 5.21 -3.65
C ARG A 133 -9.56 4.74 -4.58
N ASP A 134 -10.42 5.67 -4.98
CA ASP A 134 -11.44 5.40 -5.98
C ASP A 134 -10.80 4.97 -7.31
N GLY A 135 -11.32 3.89 -7.89
CA GLY A 135 -10.78 3.28 -9.11
C GLY A 135 -9.74 2.18 -8.87
N ASP A 136 -9.28 1.95 -7.64
CA ASP A 136 -8.49 0.76 -7.33
C ASP A 136 -9.34 -0.51 -7.47
N VAL A 137 -8.72 -1.57 -7.98
CA VAL A 137 -9.38 -2.85 -8.21
C VAL A 137 -9.27 -3.74 -6.97
N VAL A 138 -10.38 -4.34 -6.58
CA VAL A 138 -10.45 -5.30 -5.48
C VAL A 138 -11.03 -6.62 -5.94
N LEU A 139 -10.59 -7.72 -5.32
CA LEU A 139 -11.18 -9.04 -5.51
C LEU A 139 -12.20 -9.28 -4.41
N MET A 140 -13.45 -9.50 -4.81
CA MET A 140 -14.54 -9.90 -3.92
C MET A 140 -14.79 -11.41 -4.01
N ASN A 141 -15.11 -12.00 -2.86
CA ASN A 141 -15.40 -13.42 -2.65
C ASN A 141 -16.71 -13.55 -1.88
#